data_AF-A0A536DIN8-F1
#
_entry.id   AF-A0A536DIN8-F1
#
_cell.length_a   1.000
_cell.length_b   1.000
_cell.length_c   1.000
_cell.angle_alpha   90.00
_cell.angle_beta   90.00
_cell.angle_gamma   90.00
#
_symmetry.space_group_name_H-M   'P 1'
#
loop_
_entity.id
_entity.type
_entity.pdbx_description
1 polymer ?
#
loop_
_entity_poly.entity_id
_entity_poly.type
_entity_poly.pdbx_seq_one_letter_code
_entity_poly.pdbx_strand_id
1 'polypeptide(L)'
;MTVSDATTPARPAASSERRPITVLFADIAGSTAIAERMDPEDWTVLVGEAFRRMNSTIERYEGTIARLMGDGVLAFFGAPTAHEDDPERAMRCGLDMVREIDALSVGQKSPDAHSLRVRVGINSGPVVVGVVGTETANEYTAMGDTVNVAARMQGNARPGSVLVTSATHRFVSALVESVDVGMLELKGKTETVHAYEITSLKADAVKSRGLLGVRAPMIGRDRQLAKLEEVFSIVRAGQGRVASVLGEPGLGKSRLLAELHASLRRSGAPVRWIDGRCLSYGETVPYHLVVDVVRSLIGVNAAADEAHVAQALETQLRDLLGDTWAENYAYLAHLLSLPLAPEMQARLSILEMEAIKRYVASLVNVLRAMSARGPIVLVCDDVHWADSASVDVLLQVEAGLAALPVFLILSSRVERASAGWRLISGARDVFGDALTEIRLEPLSLEDSRILVSNLL
;
A
#
# COMPACT_ATOMS: atom_id res chain seq x y z
N MET A 1 -48.32 -40.15 12.29
CA MET A 1 -47.15 -40.27 11.38
C MET A 1 -47.38 -39.32 10.22
N THR A 2 -46.91 -38.10 10.34
CA THR A 2 -46.96 -37.07 9.29
C THR A 2 -45.53 -36.79 8.89
N VAL A 3 -45.23 -37.05 7.62
CA VAL A 3 -43.91 -36.89 6.99
C VAL A 3 -43.58 -35.40 6.98
N SER A 4 -42.47 -35.05 7.63
CA SER A 4 -41.90 -33.70 7.63
C SER A 4 -41.17 -33.49 6.30
N ASP A 5 -41.71 -32.62 5.45
CA ASP A 5 -41.00 -32.04 4.31
C ASP A 5 -39.77 -31.29 4.82
N ALA A 6 -38.60 -31.88 4.63
CA ALA A 6 -37.33 -31.19 4.83
C ALA A 6 -37.08 -30.32 3.60
N THR A 7 -37.47 -29.05 3.69
CA THR A 7 -37.13 -28.01 2.72
C THR A 7 -35.60 -27.93 2.64
N THR A 8 -35.05 -28.43 1.53
CA THR A 8 -33.63 -28.28 1.20
C THR A 8 -33.35 -26.78 1.06
N PRO A 9 -32.33 -26.20 1.72
CA PRO A 9 -32.02 -24.79 1.52
C PRO A 9 -31.59 -24.60 0.06
N ALA A 10 -32.33 -23.77 -0.67
CA ALA A 10 -31.98 -23.39 -2.03
C ALA A 10 -30.57 -22.78 -2.02
N ARG A 11 -29.64 -23.42 -2.75
CA ARG A 11 -28.31 -22.86 -3.02
C ARG A 11 -28.51 -21.46 -3.65
N PRO A 12 -27.78 -20.42 -3.20
CA PRO A 12 -27.83 -19.15 -3.91
C PRO A 12 -27.43 -19.40 -5.36
N ALA A 13 -28.30 -19.02 -6.29
CA ALA A 13 -28.00 -19.06 -7.71
C ALA A 13 -26.67 -18.33 -7.93
N ALA A 14 -25.75 -18.95 -8.68
CA ALA A 14 -24.46 -18.35 -9.00
C ALA A 14 -24.69 -17.05 -9.77
N SER A 15 -24.77 -15.93 -9.05
CA SER A 15 -25.00 -14.62 -9.62
C SER A 15 -23.72 -14.18 -10.32
N SER A 16 -23.76 -14.11 -11.64
CA SER A 16 -22.70 -13.45 -12.40
C SER A 16 -22.74 -11.95 -12.12
N GLU A 17 -21.61 -11.36 -11.74
CA GLU A 17 -21.50 -9.95 -11.37
C GLU A 17 -20.61 -9.24 -12.39
N ARG A 18 -21.11 -8.13 -12.98
CA ARG A 18 -20.29 -7.26 -13.82
C ARG A 18 -19.59 -6.23 -12.95
N ARG A 19 -18.25 -6.31 -12.85
CA ARG A 19 -17.44 -5.43 -12.02
C ARG A 19 -16.09 -5.09 -12.66
N PRO A 20 -15.48 -3.94 -12.36
CA PRO A 20 -14.10 -3.68 -12.72
C PRO A 20 -13.16 -4.57 -11.89
N ILE A 21 -12.17 -5.17 -12.54
CA ILE A 21 -11.06 -5.87 -11.88
C ILE A 21 -9.76 -5.50 -12.56
N THR A 22 -8.65 -5.81 -11.89
CA THR A 22 -7.32 -5.86 -12.50
C THR A 22 -6.92 -7.31 -12.70
N VAL A 23 -6.56 -7.67 -13.93
CA VAL A 23 -6.13 -9.01 -14.32
C VAL A 23 -4.63 -9.02 -14.47
N LEU A 24 -3.96 -9.98 -13.84
CA LEU A 24 -2.53 -10.25 -14.00
C LEU A 24 -2.35 -11.62 -14.64
N PHE A 25 -1.57 -11.68 -15.72
CA PHE A 25 -1.02 -12.91 -16.27
C PHE A 25 0.49 -12.90 -16.09
N ALA A 26 1.05 -14.04 -15.69
CA ALA A 26 2.49 -14.25 -15.67
C ALA A 26 2.83 -15.62 -16.28
N ASP A 27 3.89 -15.70 -17.07
CA ASP A 27 4.42 -16.96 -17.60
C ASP A 27 5.95 -17.03 -17.55
N ILE A 28 6.49 -18.25 -17.55
CA ILE A 28 7.93 -18.48 -17.67
C ILE A 28 8.36 -18.28 -19.13
N ALA A 29 9.23 -17.30 -19.37
CA ALA A 29 9.72 -16.99 -20.70
C ALA A 29 10.54 -18.14 -21.28
N GLY A 30 10.16 -18.63 -22.46
CA GLY A 30 10.90 -19.68 -23.16
C GLY A 30 10.89 -21.04 -22.46
N SER A 31 9.88 -21.29 -21.62
CA SER A 31 9.71 -22.52 -20.83
C SER A 31 9.93 -23.80 -21.64
N THR A 32 9.34 -23.91 -22.84
CA THR A 32 9.49 -25.08 -23.72
C THR A 32 10.93 -25.33 -24.11
N ALA A 33 11.66 -24.27 -24.48
CA ALA A 33 13.06 -24.40 -24.90
C ALA A 33 13.97 -24.76 -23.72
N ILE A 34 13.65 -24.28 -22.51
CA ILE A 34 14.39 -24.65 -21.29
C ILE A 34 14.10 -26.11 -20.93
N ALA A 35 12.83 -26.53 -20.99
CA ALA A 35 12.42 -27.90 -20.70
C ALA A 35 13.07 -28.94 -21.64
N GLU A 36 13.32 -28.59 -22.90
CA GLU A 36 14.02 -29.48 -23.86
C GLU A 36 15.51 -29.66 -23.54
N ARG A 37 16.13 -28.74 -22.80
CA ARG A 37 17.56 -28.76 -22.46
C ARG A 37 17.86 -29.25 -21.04
N MET A 38 16.83 -29.41 -20.21
CA MET A 38 16.97 -29.84 -18.83
C MET A 38 16.47 -31.27 -18.63
N ASP A 39 17.01 -31.95 -17.61
CA ASP A 39 16.42 -33.21 -17.16
C ASP A 39 14.97 -32.95 -16.68
N PRO A 40 13.99 -33.82 -17.02
CA PRO A 40 12.59 -33.63 -16.62
C PRO A 40 12.37 -33.52 -15.11
N GLU A 41 13.16 -34.21 -14.28
CA GLU A 41 13.05 -34.13 -12.82
C GLU A 41 13.52 -32.75 -12.32
N ASP A 42 14.69 -32.30 -12.79
CA ASP A 42 15.24 -30.98 -12.47
C ASP A 42 14.33 -29.84 -12.94
N TRP A 43 13.75 -29.97 -14.14
CA TRP A 43 12.77 -29.01 -14.68
C TRP A 43 11.53 -28.94 -13.79
N THR A 44 11.00 -30.09 -13.36
CA THR A 44 9.80 -30.15 -12.51
C THR A 44 10.04 -29.47 -11.16
N VAL A 45 11.22 -29.68 -10.55
CA VAL A 45 11.60 -29.02 -9.29
C VAL A 45 11.73 -27.50 -9.48
N LEU A 46 12.41 -27.06 -10.53
CA LEU A 46 12.62 -25.63 -10.81
C LEU A 46 11.30 -24.90 -11.06
N VAL A 47 10.42 -25.48 -11.90
CA VAL A 47 9.11 -24.92 -12.19
C VAL A 47 8.22 -24.92 -10.95
N GLY A 48 8.23 -26.00 -10.16
CA GLY A 48 7.48 -26.07 -8.91
C GLY A 48 7.86 -24.95 -7.94
N GLU A 49 9.16 -24.67 -7.79
CA GLU A 49 9.66 -23.59 -6.96
C GLU A 49 9.29 -22.20 -7.53
N ALA A 50 9.38 -22.01 -8.85
CA ALA A 50 8.95 -20.78 -9.50
C ALA A 50 7.46 -20.49 -9.27
N PHE A 51 6.59 -21.50 -9.44
CA PHE A 51 5.16 -21.38 -9.17
C PHE A 51 4.86 -21.07 -7.70
N ARG A 52 5.57 -21.71 -6.77
CA ARG A 52 5.43 -21.44 -5.34
C ARG A 52 5.72 -19.96 -5.02
N ARG A 53 6.78 -19.38 -5.61
CA ARG A 53 7.12 -17.95 -5.44
C ARG A 53 6.11 -17.01 -6.10
N MET A 54 5.63 -17.35 -7.30
CA MET A 54 4.58 -16.58 -7.96
C MET A 54 3.29 -16.57 -7.14
N ASN A 55 2.82 -17.74 -6.70
CA ASN A 55 1.61 -17.89 -5.89
C ASN A 55 1.72 -17.15 -4.56
N SER A 56 2.83 -17.31 -3.85
CA SER A 56 3.07 -16.58 -2.60
C SER A 56 3.09 -15.07 -2.79
N THR A 57 3.61 -14.58 -3.92
CA THR A 57 3.55 -13.14 -4.25
C THR A 57 2.12 -12.68 -4.52
N ILE A 58 1.31 -13.46 -5.24
CA ILE A 58 -0.12 -13.14 -5.48
C ILE A 58 -0.87 -13.03 -4.16
N GLU A 59 -0.74 -14.03 -3.29
CA GLU A 59 -1.39 -14.10 -1.99
C GLU A 59 -0.99 -12.94 -1.08
N ARG A 60 0.30 -12.57 -1.07
CA ARG A 60 0.84 -11.43 -0.30
C ARG A 60 0.17 -10.10 -0.65
N TYR A 61 -0.21 -9.91 -1.92
CA TYR A 61 -0.91 -8.72 -2.39
C TYR A 61 -2.43 -8.91 -2.43
N GLU A 62 -2.93 -9.97 -1.79
CA GLU A 62 -4.34 -10.39 -1.70
C GLU A 62 -5.02 -10.56 -3.07
N GLY A 63 -4.23 -10.92 -4.08
CA GLY A 63 -4.74 -11.37 -5.36
C GLY A 63 -5.34 -12.77 -5.24
N THR A 64 -6.33 -13.08 -6.07
CA THR A 64 -6.93 -14.41 -6.17
C THR A 64 -6.38 -15.14 -7.37
N ILE A 65 -5.74 -16.29 -7.14
CA ILE A 65 -5.29 -17.18 -8.22
C ILE A 65 -6.53 -17.80 -8.87
N ALA A 66 -6.83 -17.40 -10.09
CA ALA A 66 -7.98 -17.91 -10.83
C ALA A 66 -7.64 -19.24 -11.51
N ARG A 67 -6.45 -19.33 -12.11
CA ARG A 67 -6.04 -20.52 -12.88
C ARG A 67 -4.52 -20.68 -12.96
N LEU A 68 -4.07 -21.93 -12.87
CA LEU A 68 -2.71 -22.35 -13.22
C LEU A 68 -2.72 -22.96 -14.64
N MET A 69 -1.78 -22.55 -15.48
CA MET A 69 -1.76 -22.83 -16.91
C MET A 69 -0.37 -23.30 -17.36
N GLY A 70 0.00 -24.56 -17.07
CA GLY A 70 1.27 -25.15 -17.51
C GLY A 70 2.49 -24.43 -16.94
N ASP A 71 2.96 -23.39 -17.61
CA ASP A 71 4.09 -22.52 -17.28
C ASP A 71 3.67 -21.09 -16.86
N GLY A 72 2.37 -20.82 -16.74
CA GLY A 72 1.86 -19.51 -16.31
C GLY A 72 0.74 -19.55 -15.27
N VAL A 73 0.43 -18.38 -14.73
CA VAL A 73 -0.60 -18.13 -13.72
C VAL A 73 -1.49 -16.96 -14.15
N LEU A 74 -2.79 -17.11 -13.89
CA LEU A 74 -3.80 -16.07 -14.00
C LEU A 74 -4.29 -15.68 -12.61
N ALA A 75 -4.20 -14.40 -12.29
CA ALA A 75 -4.67 -13.84 -11.03
C ALA A 75 -5.63 -12.66 -11.25
N PHE A 76 -6.58 -12.51 -10.34
CA PHE A 76 -7.51 -11.39 -10.27
C PHE A 76 -7.27 -10.58 -9.00
N PHE A 77 -7.22 -9.26 -9.16
CA PHE A 77 -7.29 -8.27 -8.09
C PHE A 77 -8.61 -7.53 -8.28
N GLY A 78 -9.46 -7.47 -7.26
CA GLY A 78 -10.82 -6.96 -7.41
C GLY A 78 -11.91 -8.01 -7.43
N ALA A 79 -11.57 -9.30 -7.38
CA ALA A 79 -12.53 -10.40 -7.26
C ALA A 79 -11.92 -11.61 -6.52
N PRO A 80 -12.66 -12.25 -5.59
CA PRO A 80 -14.02 -11.90 -5.17
C PRO A 80 -14.06 -10.62 -4.31
N THR A 81 -12.97 -10.33 -3.60
CA THR A 81 -12.80 -9.13 -2.78
C THR A 81 -12.23 -7.99 -3.62
N ALA A 82 -12.78 -6.78 -3.49
CA ALA A 82 -12.28 -5.59 -4.16
C ALA A 82 -11.64 -4.59 -3.21
N HIS A 83 -10.60 -3.94 -3.72
CA HIS A 83 -9.86 -2.88 -3.05
C HIS A 83 -9.74 -1.66 -3.98
N GLU A 84 -9.62 -0.47 -3.41
CA GLU A 84 -9.46 0.75 -4.20
C GLU A 84 -8.13 0.78 -4.97
N ASP A 85 -7.13 0.04 -4.49
CA ASP A 85 -5.77 -0.01 -4.98
C ASP A 85 -5.43 -1.33 -5.71
N ASP A 86 -6.44 -2.08 -6.19
CA ASP A 86 -6.25 -3.31 -6.96
C ASP A 86 -5.28 -3.14 -8.17
N PRO A 87 -5.31 -2.03 -8.95
CA PRO A 87 -4.30 -1.79 -9.98
C PRO A 87 -2.86 -1.65 -9.44
N GLU A 88 -2.69 -0.99 -8.28
CA GLU A 88 -1.39 -0.85 -7.62
C GLU A 88 -0.90 -2.20 -7.09
N ARG A 89 -1.76 -2.97 -6.43
CA ARG A 89 -1.47 -4.31 -5.90
C ARG A 89 -1.00 -5.24 -7.01
N ALA A 90 -1.73 -5.29 -8.13
CA ALA A 90 -1.35 -6.10 -9.29
C ALA A 90 0.02 -5.67 -9.86
N MET A 91 0.25 -4.37 -9.98
CA MET A 91 1.53 -3.84 -10.50
C MET A 91 2.70 -4.19 -9.57
N ARG A 92 2.56 -4.00 -8.26
CA ARG A 92 3.58 -4.38 -7.25
C ARG A 92 3.83 -5.88 -7.24
N CYS A 93 2.75 -6.68 -7.30
CA CYS A 93 2.82 -8.12 -7.43
C CYS A 93 3.64 -8.53 -8.67
N GLY A 94 3.40 -7.90 -9.83
CA GLY A 94 4.16 -8.16 -11.05
C GLY A 94 5.65 -7.85 -10.93
N LEU A 95 6.00 -6.70 -10.33
CA LEU A 95 7.40 -6.32 -10.10
C LEU A 95 8.11 -7.28 -9.13
N ASP A 96 7.44 -7.64 -8.03
CA ASP A 96 8.00 -8.59 -7.06
C ASP A 96 8.13 -10.00 -7.66
N MET A 97 7.18 -10.45 -8.49
CA MET A 97 7.32 -11.72 -9.22
C MET A 97 8.59 -11.74 -10.08
N VAL A 98 8.84 -10.67 -10.85
CA VAL A 98 10.06 -10.55 -11.66
C VAL A 98 11.30 -10.67 -10.77
N ARG A 99 11.35 -9.93 -9.66
CA ARG A 99 12.47 -9.97 -8.71
C ARG A 99 12.68 -11.34 -8.08
N GLU A 100 11.62 -12.01 -7.65
CA GLU A 100 11.69 -13.32 -6.98
C GLU A 100 12.17 -14.42 -7.92
N ILE A 101 11.73 -14.38 -9.19
CA ILE A 101 12.16 -15.33 -10.23
C ILE A 101 13.60 -15.05 -10.67
N ASP A 102 13.98 -13.78 -10.79
CA ASP A 102 15.36 -13.40 -11.07
C ASP A 102 16.32 -13.86 -9.96
N ALA A 103 15.93 -13.71 -8.69
CA ALA A 103 16.69 -14.20 -7.55
C ALA A 103 16.78 -15.74 -7.53
N LEU A 104 15.69 -16.44 -7.88
CA LEU A 104 15.70 -17.90 -8.04
C LEU A 104 16.70 -18.32 -9.12
N SER A 105 16.71 -17.64 -10.26
CA SER A 105 17.59 -17.90 -11.41
C SER A 105 19.07 -17.76 -11.06
N VAL A 106 19.45 -16.70 -10.31
CA VAL A 106 20.83 -16.47 -9.84
C VAL A 106 21.30 -17.54 -8.85
N GLY A 107 20.39 -18.17 -8.10
CA GLY A 107 20.71 -19.22 -7.13
C GLY A 107 20.97 -20.60 -7.74
N GLN A 108 20.74 -20.78 -9.05
CA GLN A 108 20.88 -22.08 -9.69
C GLN A 108 22.32 -22.38 -10.11
N LYS A 109 22.66 -23.66 -10.25
CA LYS A 109 24.01 -24.10 -10.67
C LYS A 109 24.12 -24.39 -12.16
N SER A 110 23.01 -24.73 -12.82
CA SER A 110 22.98 -25.06 -14.26
C SER A 110 22.90 -23.78 -15.12
N PRO A 111 23.73 -23.62 -16.17
CA PRO A 111 23.64 -22.48 -17.10
C PRO A 111 22.25 -22.29 -17.72
N ASP A 112 21.52 -23.37 -18.01
CA ASP A 112 20.17 -23.30 -18.56
C ASP A 112 19.16 -22.73 -17.55
N ALA A 113 19.35 -23.03 -16.26
CA ALA A 113 18.49 -22.54 -15.18
C ALA A 113 18.73 -21.05 -14.85
N HIS A 114 19.91 -20.49 -15.18
CA HIS A 114 20.21 -19.05 -15.07
C HIS A 114 19.47 -18.19 -16.12
N SER A 115 18.82 -18.83 -17.10
CA SER A 115 18.02 -18.13 -18.11
C SER A 115 16.55 -17.98 -17.72
N LEU A 116 16.15 -18.52 -16.56
CA LEU A 116 14.78 -18.44 -16.07
C LEU A 116 14.37 -16.97 -15.87
N ARG A 117 13.33 -16.55 -16.58
CA ARG A 117 12.73 -15.22 -16.49
C ARG A 117 11.22 -15.36 -16.58
N VAL A 118 10.49 -14.41 -16.01
CA VAL A 118 9.02 -14.34 -16.10
C VAL A 118 8.61 -13.14 -16.96
N ARG A 119 7.51 -13.26 -17.70
CA ARG A 119 6.84 -12.11 -18.35
C ARG A 119 5.54 -11.85 -17.63
N VAL A 120 5.24 -10.58 -17.34
CA VAL A 120 3.99 -10.21 -16.66
C VAL A 120 3.19 -9.22 -17.51
N GLY A 121 1.89 -9.47 -17.64
CA GLY A 121 0.94 -8.60 -18.34
C GLY A 121 -0.23 -8.23 -17.45
N ILE A 122 -0.56 -6.94 -17.38
CA ILE A 122 -1.60 -6.43 -16.48
C ILE A 122 -2.58 -5.52 -17.21
N ASN A 123 -3.88 -5.77 -17.03
CA ASN A 123 -4.93 -4.92 -17.58
C ASN A 123 -6.08 -4.73 -16.58
N SER A 124 -6.58 -3.50 -16.49
CA SER A 124 -7.71 -3.11 -15.64
C SER A 124 -8.93 -2.81 -16.50
N GLY A 125 -10.09 -3.36 -16.14
CA GLY A 125 -11.31 -3.16 -16.91
C GLY A 125 -12.50 -3.96 -16.42
N PRO A 126 -13.70 -3.71 -16.97
CA PRO A 126 -14.91 -4.43 -16.59
C PRO A 126 -14.85 -5.89 -17.08
N VAL A 127 -15.30 -6.80 -16.23
CA VAL A 127 -15.49 -8.22 -16.54
C VAL A 127 -16.82 -8.67 -15.95
N VAL A 128 -17.31 -9.83 -16.39
CA VAL A 128 -18.36 -10.58 -15.72
C VAL A 128 -17.70 -11.71 -14.95
N VAL A 129 -17.76 -11.68 -13.62
CA VAL A 129 -17.20 -12.71 -12.75
C VAL A 129 -18.30 -13.67 -12.32
N GLY A 130 -18.03 -14.97 -12.34
CA GLY A 130 -18.96 -15.98 -11.89
C GLY A 130 -18.34 -17.37 -11.83
N VAL A 131 -19.04 -18.28 -11.16
CA VAL A 131 -18.71 -19.70 -11.22
C VAL A 131 -19.23 -20.25 -12.54
N VAL A 132 -18.31 -20.68 -13.40
CA VAL A 132 -18.63 -21.30 -14.69
C VAL A 132 -18.15 -22.74 -14.65
N GLY A 133 -19.02 -23.67 -15.04
CA GLY A 133 -18.73 -25.08 -14.85
C GLY A 133 -19.95 -25.98 -14.92
N THR A 134 -19.72 -27.27 -14.68
CA THR A 134 -20.76 -28.28 -14.48
C THR A 134 -20.88 -28.60 -13.00
N GLU A 135 -21.91 -29.34 -12.58
CA GLU A 135 -22.10 -29.70 -11.16
C GLU A 135 -20.87 -30.36 -10.52
N THR A 136 -20.02 -31.03 -11.31
CA THR A 136 -18.81 -31.73 -10.89
C THR A 136 -17.49 -30.96 -11.11
N ALA A 137 -17.50 -29.86 -11.85
CA ALA A 137 -16.30 -29.04 -12.11
C ALA A 137 -16.69 -27.57 -12.22
N ASN A 138 -16.49 -26.83 -11.14
CA ASN A 138 -16.81 -25.41 -11.02
C ASN A 138 -15.51 -24.59 -10.97
N GLU A 139 -15.33 -23.66 -11.90
CA GLU A 139 -14.18 -22.73 -11.90
C GLU A 139 -14.71 -21.30 -11.67
N TYR A 140 -14.14 -20.60 -10.70
CA TYR A 140 -14.41 -19.16 -10.53
C TYR A 140 -13.63 -18.41 -11.60
N THR A 141 -14.33 -17.85 -12.58
CA THR A 141 -13.70 -17.26 -13.75
C THR A 141 -14.27 -15.88 -14.07
N ALA A 142 -13.47 -15.08 -14.77
CA ALA A 142 -13.87 -13.79 -15.29
C ALA A 142 -13.99 -13.88 -16.82
N MET A 143 -15.12 -13.44 -17.35
CA MET A 143 -15.36 -13.34 -18.78
C MET A 143 -15.35 -11.87 -19.21
N GLY A 144 -14.53 -11.55 -20.21
CA GLY A 144 -14.47 -10.22 -20.80
C GLY A 144 -13.19 -10.00 -21.59
N ASP A 145 -13.23 -9.00 -22.47
CA ASP A 145 -12.07 -8.56 -23.26
C ASP A 145 -10.88 -8.18 -22.36
N THR A 146 -11.14 -7.68 -21.15
CA THR A 146 -10.13 -7.32 -20.15
C THR A 146 -9.12 -8.46 -19.87
N VAL A 147 -9.61 -9.70 -19.73
CA VAL A 147 -8.79 -10.89 -19.45
C VAL A 147 -7.91 -11.22 -20.66
N ASN A 148 -8.49 -11.22 -21.85
CA ASN A 148 -7.76 -11.50 -23.09
C ASN A 148 -6.69 -10.44 -23.37
N VAL A 149 -6.97 -9.17 -23.11
CA VAL A 149 -5.98 -8.10 -23.26
C VAL A 149 -4.82 -8.27 -22.28
N ALA A 150 -5.06 -8.65 -21.02
CA ALA A 150 -3.99 -8.93 -20.06
C ALA A 150 -3.07 -10.07 -20.53
N ALA A 151 -3.63 -11.19 -21.00
CA ALA A 151 -2.85 -12.29 -21.56
C ALA A 151 -1.99 -11.84 -22.75
N ARG A 152 -2.53 -10.98 -23.61
CA ARG A 152 -1.78 -10.44 -24.75
C ARG A 152 -0.70 -9.44 -24.34
N MET A 153 -0.91 -8.66 -23.28
CA MET A 153 0.15 -7.83 -22.70
C MET A 153 1.31 -8.71 -22.22
N GLN A 154 1.01 -9.80 -21.51
CA GLN A 154 2.03 -10.75 -21.05
C GLN A 154 2.81 -11.32 -22.23
N GLY A 155 2.10 -11.77 -23.28
CA GLY A 155 2.75 -12.35 -24.47
C GLY A 155 3.65 -11.37 -25.25
N ASN A 156 3.41 -10.06 -25.14
CA ASN A 156 4.24 -9.01 -25.75
C ASN A 156 5.30 -8.44 -24.80
N ALA A 157 5.27 -8.80 -23.51
CA ALA A 157 6.26 -8.33 -22.55
C ALA A 157 7.62 -8.98 -22.82
N ARG A 158 8.69 -8.23 -22.57
CA ARG A 158 10.06 -8.77 -22.63
C ARG A 158 10.30 -9.71 -21.44
N PRO A 159 11.12 -10.77 -21.56
CA PRO A 159 11.49 -11.60 -20.42
C PRO A 159 12.07 -10.74 -19.27
N GLY A 160 11.55 -10.92 -18.06
CA GLY A 160 11.93 -10.14 -16.88
C GLY A 160 11.29 -8.75 -16.83
N SER A 161 10.14 -8.54 -17.47
CA SER A 161 9.45 -7.24 -17.48
C SER A 161 7.96 -7.33 -17.19
N VAL A 162 7.39 -6.19 -16.80
CA VAL A 162 5.95 -6.01 -16.54
C VAL A 162 5.39 -5.04 -17.57
N LEU A 163 4.44 -5.51 -18.38
CA LEU A 163 3.76 -4.69 -19.39
C LEU A 163 2.32 -4.42 -18.96
N VAL A 164 1.90 -3.16 -19.02
CA VAL A 164 0.55 -2.73 -18.64
C VAL A 164 -0.11 -1.93 -19.75
N THR A 165 -1.43 -1.98 -19.83
CA THR A 165 -2.20 -1.11 -20.72
C THR A 165 -2.27 0.32 -20.17
N SER A 166 -2.58 1.30 -21.03
CA SER A 166 -2.94 2.66 -20.61
C SER A 166 -4.09 2.69 -19.59
N ALA A 167 -4.99 1.71 -19.67
CA ALA A 167 -6.11 1.60 -18.73
C ALA A 167 -5.66 1.29 -17.30
N THR A 168 -4.64 0.46 -17.11
CA THR A 168 -3.99 0.23 -15.81
C THR A 168 -3.05 1.38 -15.45
N HIS A 169 -2.24 1.84 -16.42
CA HIS A 169 -1.19 2.85 -16.20
C HIS A 169 -1.74 4.14 -15.59
N ARG A 170 -2.95 4.57 -15.99
CA ARG A 170 -3.61 5.77 -15.44
C ARG A 170 -3.73 5.74 -13.90
N PHE A 171 -3.86 4.56 -13.30
CA PHE A 171 -4.03 4.38 -11.86
C PHE A 171 -2.70 4.29 -11.10
N VAL A 172 -1.60 3.92 -11.79
CA VAL A 172 -0.31 3.63 -11.15
C VAL A 172 0.82 4.58 -11.60
N SER A 173 0.60 5.43 -12.61
CA SER A 173 1.62 6.30 -13.21
C SER A 173 2.33 7.24 -12.22
N ALA A 174 1.65 7.61 -11.14
CA ALA A 174 2.20 8.42 -10.05
C ALA A 174 3.26 7.67 -9.22
N LEU A 175 3.20 6.33 -9.20
CA LEU A 175 3.95 5.47 -8.31
C LEU A 175 5.14 4.80 -9.00
N VAL A 176 5.14 4.78 -10.34
CA VAL A 176 6.07 3.97 -11.13
C VAL A 176 6.87 4.81 -12.12
N GLU A 177 8.11 4.39 -12.34
CA GLU A 177 8.84 4.71 -13.56
C GLU A 177 8.35 3.76 -14.67
N SER A 178 8.11 4.31 -15.85
CA SER A 178 7.57 3.54 -16.97
C SER A 178 8.10 4.03 -18.30
N VAL A 179 8.33 3.10 -19.23
CA VAL A 179 8.69 3.38 -20.62
C VAL A 179 7.43 3.25 -21.48
N ASP A 180 7.17 4.27 -22.30
CA ASP A 180 6.11 4.21 -23.31
C ASP A 180 6.52 3.25 -24.45
N VAL A 181 5.76 2.17 -24.62
CA VAL A 181 5.98 1.16 -25.67
C VAL A 181 5.18 1.50 -26.94
N GLY A 182 4.24 2.44 -26.85
CA GLY A 182 3.39 2.87 -27.96
C GLY A 182 2.19 1.96 -28.19
N MET A 183 1.61 2.07 -29.39
CA MET A 183 0.41 1.33 -29.80
C MET A 183 0.78 -0.09 -30.23
N LEU A 184 0.23 -1.09 -29.54
CA LEU A 184 0.38 -2.50 -29.89
C LEU A 184 -0.83 -3.02 -30.66
N GLU A 185 -0.58 -3.64 -31.80
CA GLU A 185 -1.57 -4.44 -32.51
C GLU A 185 -1.70 -5.81 -31.86
N LEU A 186 -2.84 -6.06 -31.24
CA LEU A 186 -3.10 -7.30 -30.53
C LEU A 186 -3.86 -8.26 -31.43
N LYS A 187 -3.31 -9.45 -31.68
CA LYS A 187 -3.90 -10.47 -32.57
C LYS A 187 -5.40 -10.68 -32.31
N GLY A 188 -6.26 -10.37 -33.28
CA GLY A 188 -7.71 -10.52 -33.16
C GLY A 188 -8.41 -9.35 -32.44
N LYS A 189 -7.77 -8.19 -32.35
CA LYS A 189 -8.43 -6.90 -32.07
C LYS A 189 -8.30 -5.98 -33.28
N THR A 190 -9.34 -5.20 -33.52
CA THR A 190 -9.36 -4.12 -34.51
C THR A 190 -8.74 -2.82 -34.00
N GLU A 191 -8.78 -2.59 -32.68
CA GLU A 191 -8.23 -1.41 -32.04
C GLU A 191 -6.86 -1.73 -31.41
N THR A 192 -5.87 -0.86 -31.67
CA THR A 192 -4.56 -0.89 -31.03
C THR A 192 -4.66 -0.54 -29.56
N VAL A 193 -3.83 -1.17 -28.72
CA VAL A 193 -3.77 -0.89 -27.29
C VAL A 193 -2.45 -0.20 -26.96
N HIS A 194 -2.52 0.99 -26.37
CA HIS A 194 -1.33 1.69 -25.89
C HIS A 194 -0.78 0.99 -24.65
N ALA A 195 0.50 0.62 -24.67
CA ALA A 195 1.17 -0.12 -23.62
C ALA A 195 2.34 0.65 -23.00
N TYR A 196 2.60 0.36 -21.73
CA TYR A 196 3.71 0.89 -20.95
C TYR A 196 4.44 -0.26 -20.27
N GLU A 197 5.77 -0.26 -20.34
CA GLU A 197 6.60 -1.16 -19.55
C GLU A 197 6.93 -0.50 -18.22
N ILE A 198 6.67 -1.20 -17.12
CA ILE A 198 6.95 -0.71 -15.76
C ILE A 198 8.35 -1.15 -15.37
N THR A 199 9.24 -0.19 -15.09
CA THR A 199 10.65 -0.47 -14.82
C THR A 199 10.95 -0.54 -13.32
N SER A 200 10.38 0.36 -12.54
CA SER A 200 10.54 0.38 -11.08
C SER A 200 9.47 1.22 -10.42
N LEU A 201 9.44 1.21 -9.09
CA LEU A 201 8.77 2.25 -8.31
C LEU A 201 9.59 3.55 -8.39
N LYS A 202 8.93 4.71 -8.34
CA LYS A 202 9.62 6.01 -8.26
C LYS A 202 10.27 6.17 -6.89
N ALA A 203 11.49 6.71 -6.87
CA ALA A 203 12.18 7.04 -5.61
C ALA A 203 11.37 8.06 -4.78
N ASP A 204 10.79 9.06 -5.45
CA ASP A 204 9.94 10.09 -4.83
C ASP A 204 8.45 9.79 -4.99
N ALA A 205 8.04 8.52 -4.95
CA ALA A 205 6.62 8.13 -4.92
C ALA A 205 5.94 8.58 -3.62
N VAL A 206 5.92 9.88 -3.33
CA VAL A 206 5.07 10.50 -2.32
C VAL A 206 3.66 10.50 -2.91
N LYS A 207 3.01 9.36 -2.64
CA LYS A 207 1.69 8.90 -3.04
C LYS A 207 0.67 10.05 -2.94
N SER A 208 0.21 10.56 -4.08
CA SER A 208 -1.06 11.26 -4.16
C SER A 208 -2.08 10.22 -4.60
N ARG A 209 -2.99 9.80 -3.71
CA ARG A 209 -4.20 9.10 -4.15
C ARG A 209 -5.04 10.12 -4.93
N GLY A 210 -5.06 9.98 -6.25
CA GLY A 210 -5.80 10.84 -7.18
C GLY A 210 -5.29 10.71 -8.62
N LEU A 211 -6.16 10.94 -9.61
CA LEU A 211 -5.72 11.02 -11.01
C LEU A 211 -4.74 12.21 -11.16
N LEU A 212 -3.51 11.91 -11.60
CA LEU A 212 -2.56 12.95 -12.01
C LEU A 212 -3.08 13.65 -13.26
N GLY A 213 -3.06 14.98 -13.24
CA GLY A 213 -3.35 15.83 -14.40
C GLY A 213 -4.55 16.77 -14.25
N VAL A 214 -5.42 16.53 -13.27
CA VAL A 214 -6.57 17.42 -13.01
C VAL A 214 -6.42 18.07 -11.64
N ARG A 215 -5.80 19.26 -11.61
CA ARG A 215 -5.81 20.13 -10.42
C ARG A 215 -7.17 20.82 -10.34
N ALA A 216 -8.22 20.05 -10.03
CA ALA A 216 -9.50 20.66 -9.68
C ALA A 216 -9.34 21.42 -8.36
N PRO A 217 -9.87 22.66 -8.25
CA PRO A 217 -9.92 23.36 -6.97
C PRO A 217 -10.63 22.49 -5.93
N MET A 218 -10.25 22.62 -4.66
CA MET A 218 -11.00 21.95 -3.60
C MET A 218 -12.38 22.60 -3.50
N ILE A 219 -13.44 21.78 -3.56
CA ILE A 219 -14.83 22.25 -3.58
C ILE A 219 -15.55 21.67 -2.36
N GLY A 220 -16.34 22.50 -1.68
CA GLY A 220 -17.23 22.07 -0.60
C GLY A 220 -16.52 21.61 0.69
N ARG A 221 -15.23 21.94 0.87
CA ARG A 221 -14.41 21.51 2.02
C ARG A 221 -13.75 22.66 2.80
N ASP A 222 -14.10 23.91 2.51
CA ASP A 222 -13.52 25.09 3.15
C ASP A 222 -13.70 25.08 4.67
N ARG A 223 -14.87 24.63 5.14
CA ARG A 223 -15.19 24.55 6.58
C ARG A 223 -14.29 23.56 7.31
N GLN A 224 -14.08 22.37 6.73
CA GLN A 224 -13.25 21.32 7.31
C GLN A 224 -11.77 21.73 7.29
N LEU A 225 -11.31 22.34 6.19
CA LEU A 225 -9.94 22.84 6.09
C LEU A 225 -9.67 23.94 7.12
N ALA A 226 -10.55 24.95 7.21
CA ALA A 226 -10.43 26.02 8.19
C ALA A 226 -10.39 25.49 9.63
N LYS A 227 -11.14 24.41 9.92
CA LYS A 227 -11.10 23.77 11.24
C LYS A 227 -9.76 23.13 11.55
N LEU A 228 -9.14 22.43 10.58
CA LEU A 228 -7.81 21.86 10.75
C LEU A 228 -6.74 22.94 10.94
N GLU A 229 -6.85 24.04 10.20
CA GLU A 229 -5.96 25.21 10.33
C GLU A 229 -6.10 25.87 11.71
N GLU A 230 -7.33 25.99 12.23
CA GLU A 230 -7.60 26.48 13.59
C GLU A 230 -6.93 25.58 14.63
N VAL A 231 -7.08 24.26 14.52
CA VAL A 231 -6.43 23.29 15.43
C VAL A 231 -4.92 23.43 15.37
N PHE A 232 -4.33 23.55 14.18
CA PHE A 232 -2.89 23.76 14.04
C PHE A 232 -2.40 25.06 14.67
N SER A 233 -3.20 26.13 14.65
CA SER A 233 -2.86 27.40 15.31
C SER A 233 -2.68 27.23 16.83
N ILE A 234 -3.43 26.32 17.46
CA ILE A 234 -3.30 25.98 18.88
C ILE A 234 -2.03 25.17 19.12
N VAL A 235 -1.70 24.24 18.21
CA VAL A 235 -0.46 23.45 18.28
C VAL A 235 0.77 24.35 18.19
N ARG A 236 0.72 25.38 17.35
CA ARG A 236 1.77 26.41 17.29
C ARG A 236 1.96 27.17 18.61
N ALA A 237 0.93 27.24 19.45
CA ALA A 237 1.01 27.85 20.78
C ALA A 237 1.58 26.91 21.85
N GLY A 238 2.04 25.70 21.47
CA GLY A 238 2.69 24.75 22.39
C GLY A 238 1.80 23.61 22.88
N GLN A 239 0.52 23.57 22.50
CA GLN A 239 -0.44 22.60 23.03
C GLN A 239 -0.75 21.49 22.03
N GLY A 240 -0.48 20.24 22.40
CA GLY A 240 -0.78 19.09 21.56
C GLY A 240 -2.28 18.99 21.23
N ARG A 241 -2.59 18.61 19.99
CA ARG A 241 -3.97 18.41 19.52
C ARG A 241 -4.07 17.17 18.66
N VAL A 242 -5.27 16.61 18.63
CA VAL A 242 -5.61 15.52 17.71
C VAL A 242 -6.79 15.93 16.84
N ALA A 243 -6.76 15.53 15.58
CA ALA A 243 -7.95 15.52 14.74
C ALA A 243 -8.20 14.13 14.17
N SER A 244 -9.46 13.68 14.19
CA SER A 244 -9.88 12.49 13.47
C SER A 244 -10.63 12.89 12.20
N VAL A 245 -10.11 12.51 11.03
CA VAL A 245 -10.74 12.78 9.73
C VAL A 245 -11.44 11.50 9.27
N LEU A 246 -12.76 11.47 9.44
CA LEU A 246 -13.59 10.29 9.19
C LEU A 246 -14.36 10.45 7.89
N GLY A 247 -14.41 9.41 7.08
CA GLY A 247 -15.26 9.40 5.89
C GLY A 247 -15.10 8.12 5.08
N GLU A 248 -16.12 7.82 4.29
CA GLU A 248 -16.11 6.72 3.33
C GLU A 248 -14.99 6.89 2.28
N PRO A 249 -14.62 5.79 1.61
CA PRO A 249 -13.66 5.84 0.51
C PRO A 249 -14.11 6.82 -0.58
N GLY A 250 -13.15 7.49 -1.23
CA GLY A 250 -13.44 8.50 -2.26
C GLY A 250 -14.00 9.85 -1.79
N LEU A 251 -14.35 10.06 -0.50
CA LEU A 251 -14.89 11.35 -0.02
C LEU A 251 -13.88 12.50 0.09
N GLY A 252 -12.62 12.28 -0.30
CA GLY A 252 -11.59 13.32 -0.38
C GLY A 252 -10.78 13.54 0.90
N LYS A 253 -10.68 12.54 1.80
CA LYS A 253 -9.82 12.62 3.01
C LYS A 253 -8.38 13.01 2.68
N SER A 254 -7.74 12.24 1.79
CA SER A 254 -6.36 12.50 1.37
C SER A 254 -6.22 13.85 0.65
N ARG A 255 -7.26 14.29 -0.09
CA ARG A 255 -7.29 15.61 -0.74
C ARG A 255 -7.33 16.73 0.30
N LEU A 256 -8.16 16.62 1.33
CA LEU A 256 -8.24 17.59 2.43
C LEU A 256 -6.89 17.72 3.17
N LEU A 257 -6.23 16.60 3.46
CA LEU A 257 -4.92 16.61 4.12
C LEU A 257 -3.82 17.21 3.23
N ALA A 258 -3.86 16.95 1.92
CA ALA A 258 -2.95 17.57 0.97
C ALA A 258 -3.14 19.09 0.87
N GLU A 259 -4.39 19.56 0.90
CA GLU A 259 -4.70 21.00 0.92
C GLU A 259 -4.29 21.67 2.23
N LEU A 260 -4.47 20.99 3.38
CA LEU A 260 -3.91 21.45 4.65
C LEU A 260 -2.39 21.60 4.56
N HIS A 261 -1.68 20.57 4.11
CA HIS A 261 -0.22 20.62 3.97
C HIS A 261 0.20 21.79 3.06
N ALA A 262 -0.46 21.96 1.91
CA ALA A 262 -0.19 23.06 0.99
C ALA A 262 -0.48 24.44 1.64
N SER A 263 -1.56 24.57 2.41
CA SER A 263 -1.92 25.79 3.12
C SER A 263 -0.90 26.16 4.19
N LEU A 264 -0.49 25.20 5.01
CA LEU A 264 0.53 25.41 6.05
C LEU A 264 1.87 25.84 5.45
N ARG A 265 2.27 25.25 4.32
CA ARG A 265 3.48 25.69 3.59
C ARG A 265 3.37 27.11 3.05
N ARG A 266 2.20 27.50 2.51
CA ARG A 266 1.96 28.87 2.02
C ARG A 266 1.99 29.92 3.13
N SER A 267 1.61 29.53 4.36
CA SER A 267 1.66 30.44 5.51
C SER A 267 3.08 30.85 5.93
N GLY A 268 4.11 30.14 5.44
CA GLY A 268 5.51 30.41 5.78
C GLY A 268 5.92 29.98 7.20
N ALA A 269 5.03 29.35 7.97
CA ALA A 269 5.35 28.85 9.31
C ALA A 269 6.27 27.61 9.21
N PRO A 270 7.32 27.51 10.06
CA PRO A 270 8.11 26.29 10.16
C PRO A 270 7.22 25.17 10.68
N VAL A 271 6.99 24.15 9.86
CA VAL A 271 6.21 22.96 10.22
C VAL A 271 6.94 21.72 9.71
N ARG A 272 7.11 20.72 10.57
CA ARG A 272 7.56 19.40 10.13
C ARG A 272 6.33 18.54 9.84
N TRP A 273 6.19 18.12 8.58
CA TRP A 273 5.16 17.17 8.17
C TRP A 273 5.73 15.75 8.18
N ILE A 274 5.06 14.84 8.87
CA ILE A 274 5.42 13.41 8.97
C ILE A 274 4.19 12.61 8.54
N ASP A 275 4.35 11.81 7.50
CA ASP A 275 3.31 10.90 6.98
C ASP A 275 3.58 9.48 7.51
N GLY A 276 2.58 8.87 8.10
CA GLY A 276 2.47 7.44 8.34
C GLY A 276 1.26 6.91 7.57
N ARG A 277 1.45 5.93 6.71
CA ARG A 277 0.40 5.41 5.84
C ARG A 277 0.24 3.92 6.04
N CYS A 278 -0.99 3.49 6.28
CA CYS A 278 -1.31 2.08 6.24
C CYS A 278 -1.39 1.60 4.78
N LEU A 279 -0.88 0.40 4.53
CA LEU A 279 -1.18 -0.35 3.31
C LEU A 279 -2.46 -1.15 3.55
N SER A 280 -3.33 -1.19 2.55
CA SER A 280 -4.59 -1.95 2.61
C SER A 280 -4.39 -3.46 2.79
N TYR A 281 -3.19 -3.97 2.46
CA TYR A 281 -2.73 -5.34 2.69
C TYR A 281 -1.67 -5.44 3.81
N GLY A 282 -1.51 -4.36 4.59
CA GLY A 282 -0.46 -4.23 5.60
C GLY A 282 -0.83 -4.78 6.97
N GLU A 283 -2.09 -5.20 7.20
CA GLU A 283 -2.55 -5.63 8.53
C GLU A 283 -1.75 -6.79 9.13
N THR A 284 -1.18 -7.63 8.28
CA THR A 284 -0.38 -8.80 8.67
C THR A 284 1.10 -8.50 8.84
N VAL A 285 1.56 -7.30 8.45
CA VAL A 285 2.97 -6.88 8.56
C VAL A 285 3.13 -6.10 9.87
N PRO A 286 3.77 -6.69 10.90
CA PRO A 286 3.88 -6.04 12.20
C PRO A 286 4.66 -4.73 12.11
N TYR A 287 4.21 -3.73 12.85
CA TYR A 287 4.82 -2.40 12.97
C TYR A 287 4.88 -1.59 11.67
N HIS A 288 4.13 -1.98 10.63
CA HIS A 288 4.21 -1.33 9.32
C HIS A 288 3.97 0.19 9.38
N LEU A 289 2.88 0.62 10.03
CA LEU A 289 2.55 2.04 10.16
C LEU A 289 3.64 2.79 10.95
N VAL A 290 4.15 2.21 12.04
CA VAL A 290 5.21 2.86 12.84
C VAL A 290 6.52 2.95 12.06
N VAL A 291 6.89 1.91 11.30
CA VAL A 291 8.06 1.92 10.41
C VAL A 291 7.92 3.03 9.36
N ASP A 292 6.74 3.20 8.75
CA ASP A 292 6.49 4.26 7.77
C ASP A 292 6.61 5.66 8.42
N VAL A 293 6.08 5.84 9.64
CA VAL A 293 6.26 7.07 10.43
C VAL A 293 7.73 7.36 10.70
N VAL A 294 8.52 6.38 11.12
CA VAL A 294 9.95 6.57 11.41
C VAL A 294 10.72 6.93 10.13
N ARG A 295 10.42 6.27 9.01
CA ARG A 295 11.03 6.59 7.70
C ARG A 295 10.73 8.03 7.28
N SER A 296 9.46 8.46 7.39
CA SER A 296 9.06 9.84 7.10
C SER A 296 9.73 10.85 8.06
N LEU A 297 9.85 10.48 9.33
CA LEU A 297 10.50 11.28 10.36
C LEU A 297 11.96 11.58 9.98
N ILE A 298 12.71 10.58 9.52
CA ILE A 298 14.11 10.72 9.06
C ILE A 298 14.24 11.24 7.62
N GLY A 299 13.11 11.45 6.92
CA GLY A 299 13.08 12.02 5.58
C GLY A 299 13.57 11.07 4.49
N VAL A 300 13.51 9.75 4.71
CA VAL A 300 13.86 8.75 3.69
C VAL A 300 12.62 8.26 2.96
N ASN A 301 12.77 7.95 1.68
CA ASN A 301 11.71 7.36 0.89
C ASN A 301 11.62 5.84 1.11
N ALA A 302 10.54 5.22 0.60
CA ALA A 302 10.34 3.78 0.74
C ALA A 302 11.35 2.92 -0.05
N ALA A 303 12.00 3.50 -1.07
CA ALA A 303 12.95 2.83 -1.96
C ALA A 303 14.41 2.93 -1.49
N ALA A 304 14.67 3.66 -0.40
CA ALA A 304 16.00 3.81 0.15
C ALA A 304 16.54 2.46 0.64
N ASP A 305 17.81 2.18 0.34
CA ASP A 305 18.50 1.00 0.86
C ASP A 305 18.78 1.12 2.37
N GLU A 306 19.07 -0.01 3.00
CA GLU A 306 19.29 -0.09 4.45
C GLU A 306 20.44 0.81 4.93
N ALA A 307 21.50 0.96 4.13
CA ALA A 307 22.66 1.77 4.48
C ALA A 307 22.29 3.26 4.55
N HIS A 308 21.52 3.74 3.57
CA HIS A 308 21.01 5.10 3.54
C HIS A 308 20.04 5.37 4.70
N VAL A 309 19.14 4.42 5.00
CA VAL A 309 18.21 4.51 6.13
C VAL A 309 18.97 4.59 7.46
N ALA A 310 19.98 3.74 7.66
CA ALA A 310 20.82 3.74 8.86
C ALA A 310 21.58 5.06 9.04
N GLN A 311 22.19 5.56 7.96
CA GLN A 311 22.94 6.82 7.99
C GLN A 311 22.02 8.02 8.30
N ALA A 312 20.84 8.09 7.68
CA ALA A 312 19.87 9.15 7.91
C ALA A 312 19.35 9.14 9.36
N LEU A 313 19.02 7.95 9.88
CA LEU A 313 18.61 7.78 11.27
C LEU A 313 19.71 8.22 12.24
N GLU A 314 20.94 7.73 12.07
CA GLU A 314 22.06 8.09 12.95
C GLU A 314 22.30 9.61 12.94
N THR A 315 22.37 10.22 11.75
CA THR A 315 22.63 11.65 11.58
C THR A 315 21.57 12.48 12.30
N GLN A 316 20.29 12.14 12.10
CA GLN A 316 19.21 12.91 12.69
C GLN A 316 19.13 12.72 14.21
N LEU A 317 19.33 11.50 14.71
CA LEU A 317 19.31 11.25 16.16
C LEU A 317 20.48 11.93 16.88
N ARG A 318 21.68 11.95 16.29
CA ARG A 318 22.83 12.67 16.85
C ARG A 318 22.55 14.17 16.97
N ASP A 319 21.99 14.76 15.92
CA ASP A 319 21.62 16.17 15.87
C ASP A 319 20.51 16.52 16.89
N LEU A 320 19.50 15.66 17.04
CA LEU A 320 18.36 15.92 17.92
C LEU A 320 18.63 15.61 19.40
N LEU A 321 19.32 14.51 19.70
CA LEU A 321 19.35 13.90 21.04
C LEU A 321 20.70 13.99 21.75
N GLY A 322 21.75 14.48 21.07
CA GLY A 322 23.10 14.58 21.66
C GLY A 322 23.54 13.24 22.24
N ASP A 323 24.05 13.22 23.48
CA ASP A 323 24.62 12.03 24.13
C ASP A 323 23.67 10.83 24.25
N THR A 324 22.34 11.05 24.21
CA THR A 324 21.33 9.98 24.32
C THR A 324 20.97 9.35 22.98
N TRP A 325 21.57 9.80 21.87
CA TRP A 325 21.24 9.32 20.51
C TRP A 325 21.39 7.80 20.39
N ALA A 326 22.42 7.22 20.98
CA ALA A 326 22.81 5.84 20.74
C ALA A 326 21.86 4.82 21.38
N GLU A 327 21.18 5.17 22.48
CA GLU A 327 20.14 4.32 23.05
C GLU A 327 18.91 4.31 22.13
N ASN A 328 18.47 5.48 21.68
CA ASN A 328 17.31 5.62 20.80
C ASN A 328 17.56 5.03 19.40
N TYR A 329 18.81 5.13 18.91
CA TYR A 329 19.24 4.52 17.65
C TYR A 329 19.08 3.00 17.70
N ALA A 330 19.53 2.33 18.77
CA ALA A 330 19.45 0.88 18.88
C ALA A 330 18.00 0.35 18.68
N TYR A 331 17.03 0.99 19.35
CA TYR A 331 15.63 0.56 19.29
C TYR A 331 14.94 0.93 17.98
N LEU A 332 15.18 2.13 17.44
CA LEU A 332 14.59 2.53 16.15
C LEU A 332 15.21 1.77 14.98
N ALA A 333 16.51 1.51 15.01
CA ALA A 333 17.17 0.69 13.99
C ALA A 333 16.70 -0.77 14.06
N HIS A 334 16.50 -1.33 15.25
CA HIS A 334 15.88 -2.65 15.42
C HIS A 334 14.45 -2.69 14.86
N LEU A 335 13.64 -1.67 15.14
CA LEU A 335 12.29 -1.55 14.61
C LEU A 335 12.27 -1.49 13.07
N LEU A 336 13.24 -0.79 12.48
CA LEU A 336 13.45 -0.71 11.03
C LEU A 336 14.12 -1.96 10.43
N SER A 337 14.42 -2.97 11.24
CA SER A 337 15.14 -4.20 10.84
C SER A 337 16.53 -3.94 10.23
N LEU A 338 17.23 -2.90 10.69
CA LEU A 338 18.56 -2.54 10.20
C LEU A 338 19.66 -3.41 10.85
N PRO A 339 20.77 -3.68 10.13
CA PRO A 339 21.92 -4.36 10.72
C PRO A 339 22.54 -3.50 11.84
N LEU A 340 22.77 -4.13 12.99
CA LEU A 340 23.31 -3.47 14.17
C LEU A 340 24.73 -3.97 14.47
N ALA A 341 25.62 -3.04 14.87
CA ALA A 341 26.92 -3.41 15.40
C ALA A 341 26.76 -4.21 16.71
N PRO A 342 27.68 -5.13 17.05
CA PRO A 342 27.57 -5.97 18.26
C PRO A 342 27.37 -5.17 19.56
N GLU A 343 28.02 -4.01 19.67
CA GLU A 343 27.86 -3.10 20.83
C GLU A 343 26.43 -2.56 20.97
N MET A 344 25.77 -2.31 19.85
CA MET A 344 24.40 -1.79 19.81
C MET A 344 23.38 -2.91 20.03
N GLN A 345 23.69 -4.11 19.53
CA GLN A 345 22.89 -5.30 19.77
C GLN A 345 22.95 -5.74 21.25
N ALA A 346 24.09 -5.55 21.91
CA ALA A 346 24.23 -5.75 23.35
C ALA A 346 23.33 -4.80 24.19
N ARG A 347 22.91 -3.67 23.63
CA ARG A 347 21.94 -2.77 24.28
C ARG A 347 20.49 -3.27 24.16
N LEU A 348 20.23 -4.16 23.20
CA LEU A 348 18.94 -4.82 23.02
C LEU A 348 18.78 -6.08 23.88
N SER A 349 19.87 -6.66 24.41
CA SER A 349 19.85 -7.92 25.20
C SER A 349 19.04 -7.87 26.50
N ILE A 350 18.42 -6.73 26.80
CA ILE A 350 17.46 -6.56 27.90
C ILE A 350 16.05 -6.51 27.28
N LEU A 351 15.39 -7.68 27.22
CA LEU A 351 13.92 -7.91 27.16
C LEU A 351 13.24 -8.04 25.78
N GLU A 352 12.69 -9.23 25.53
CA GLU A 352 11.52 -9.41 24.65
C GLU A 352 10.23 -8.83 25.29
N MET A 353 10.16 -8.71 26.62
CA MET A 353 8.94 -8.29 27.34
C MET A 353 8.75 -6.76 27.47
N GLU A 354 9.73 -5.93 27.10
CA GLU A 354 9.67 -4.46 27.27
C GLU A 354 9.97 -3.69 25.98
N ALA A 355 10.17 -4.38 24.85
CA ALA A 355 10.54 -3.79 23.57
C ALA A 355 9.58 -2.68 23.13
N ILE A 356 8.26 -2.90 23.29
CA ILE A 356 7.23 -1.90 22.96
C ILE A 356 7.44 -0.61 23.76
N LYS A 357 7.67 -0.69 25.07
CA LYS A 357 7.87 0.52 25.91
C LYS A 357 9.11 1.30 25.47
N ARG A 358 10.15 0.60 25.01
CA ARG A 358 11.37 1.22 24.48
C ARG A 358 11.15 1.86 23.11
N TYR A 359 10.41 1.23 22.20
CA TYR A 359 10.01 1.87 20.94
C TYR A 359 9.20 3.14 21.19
N VAL A 360 8.21 3.08 22.07
CA VAL A 360 7.39 4.23 22.47
C VAL A 360 8.27 5.33 23.05
N ALA A 361 9.14 5.01 24.02
CA ALA A 361 10.04 5.99 24.63
C ALA A 361 10.95 6.65 23.59
N SER A 362 11.54 5.88 22.66
CA SER A 362 12.39 6.42 21.62
C SER A 362 11.63 7.31 20.64
N LEU A 363 10.44 6.92 20.19
CA LEU A 363 9.59 7.77 19.34
C LEU A 363 9.22 9.08 20.04
N VAL A 364 8.77 9.01 21.30
CA VAL A 364 8.39 10.20 22.08
C VAL A 364 9.59 11.11 22.32
N ASN A 365 10.78 10.57 22.61
CA ASN A 365 12.00 11.35 22.79
C ASN A 365 12.38 12.11 21.52
N VAL A 366 12.32 11.45 20.37
CA VAL A 366 12.60 12.06 19.07
C VAL A 366 11.58 13.14 18.74
N LEU A 367 10.28 12.83 18.87
CA LEU A 367 9.21 13.81 18.63
C LEU A 367 9.34 15.02 19.57
N ARG A 368 9.67 14.80 20.86
CA ARG A 368 9.93 15.87 21.82
C ARG A 368 11.08 16.77 21.38
N ALA A 369 12.24 16.18 21.06
CA ALA A 369 13.41 16.94 20.62
C ALA A 369 13.15 17.70 19.31
N MET A 370 12.44 17.10 18.35
CA MET A 370 12.02 17.77 17.12
C MET A 370 11.04 18.90 17.39
N SER A 371 10.07 18.67 18.26
CA SER A 371 9.00 19.63 18.58
C SER A 371 9.53 20.89 19.27
N ALA A 372 10.70 20.79 19.92
CA ALA A 372 11.42 21.93 20.48
C ALA A 372 11.98 22.90 19.41
N ARG A 373 12.14 22.44 18.16
CA ARG A 373 12.60 23.24 17.02
C ARG A 373 11.45 23.83 16.19
N GLY A 374 10.23 23.33 16.37
CA GLY A 374 9.04 23.79 15.67
C GLY A 374 7.88 22.78 15.76
N PRO A 375 6.65 23.21 15.47
CA PRO A 375 5.48 22.34 15.52
C PRO A 375 5.56 21.20 14.50
N ILE A 376 5.03 20.05 14.89
CA ILE A 376 4.99 18.84 14.06
C ILE A 376 3.53 18.55 13.67
N VAL A 377 3.29 18.19 12.41
CA VAL A 377 2.06 17.53 11.98
C VAL A 377 2.40 16.08 11.69
N LEU A 378 1.85 15.17 12.50
CA LEU A 378 1.97 13.72 12.34
C LEU A 378 0.65 13.19 11.80
N VAL A 379 0.66 12.72 10.56
CA VAL A 379 -0.52 12.14 9.91
C VAL A 379 -0.42 10.63 9.94
N CYS A 380 -1.42 9.95 10.48
CA CYS A 380 -1.63 8.52 10.28
C CYS A 380 -2.84 8.35 9.35
N ASP A 381 -2.59 8.03 8.08
CA ASP A 381 -3.61 7.88 7.05
C ASP A 381 -4.09 6.44 6.92
N ASP A 382 -5.41 6.30 6.70
CA ASP A 382 -6.14 5.03 6.65
C ASP A 382 -5.88 4.10 7.83
N VAL A 383 -5.99 4.62 9.06
CA VAL A 383 -5.69 3.83 10.26
C VAL A 383 -6.58 2.60 10.41
N HIS A 384 -7.74 2.52 9.74
CA HIS A 384 -8.54 1.28 9.68
C HIS A 384 -7.75 0.07 9.15
N TRP A 385 -6.68 0.28 8.37
CA TRP A 385 -5.75 -0.76 7.91
C TRP A 385 -4.48 -0.90 8.78
N ALA A 386 -4.44 -0.29 9.96
CA ALA A 386 -3.28 -0.37 10.84
C ALA A 386 -3.13 -1.77 11.44
N ASP A 387 -1.91 -2.31 11.36
CA ASP A 387 -1.56 -3.56 12.04
C ASP A 387 -1.63 -3.40 13.56
N SER A 388 -1.96 -4.50 14.25
CA SER A 388 -2.22 -4.46 15.70
C SER A 388 -1.00 -4.02 16.52
N ALA A 389 0.21 -4.38 16.07
CA ALA A 389 1.44 -4.04 16.79
C ALA A 389 1.76 -2.54 16.68
N SER A 390 1.51 -1.92 15.52
CA SER A 390 1.55 -0.46 15.34
C SER A 390 0.53 0.26 16.21
N VAL A 391 -0.70 -0.27 16.28
CA VAL A 391 -1.76 0.31 17.13
C VAL A 391 -1.33 0.32 18.59
N ASP A 392 -0.78 -0.77 19.11
CA ASP A 392 -0.35 -0.86 20.51
C ASP A 392 0.79 0.11 20.87
N VAL A 393 1.71 0.38 19.92
CA VAL A 393 2.76 1.40 20.07
C VAL A 393 2.15 2.80 20.03
N LEU A 394 1.34 3.11 19.01
CA LEU A 394 0.81 4.46 18.80
C LEU A 394 -0.16 4.91 19.90
N LEU A 395 -0.94 3.99 20.48
CA LEU A 395 -1.78 4.27 21.65
C LEU A 395 -0.97 4.80 22.84
N GLN A 396 0.22 4.25 23.06
CA GLN A 396 1.10 4.71 24.14
C GLN A 396 1.84 6.00 23.75
N VAL A 397 2.14 6.20 22.46
CA VAL A 397 2.71 7.46 21.96
C VAL A 397 1.71 8.60 22.14
N GLU A 398 0.43 8.42 21.84
CA GLU A 398 -0.64 9.42 21.99
C GLU A 398 -0.63 10.08 23.38
N ALA A 399 -0.48 9.27 24.44
CA ALA A 399 -0.38 9.76 25.82
C ALA A 399 0.81 10.70 26.05
N GLY A 400 1.92 10.51 25.33
CA GLY A 400 3.11 11.36 25.37
C GLY A 400 3.01 12.63 24.50
N LEU A 401 2.05 12.70 23.56
CA LEU A 401 1.94 13.82 22.62
C LEU A 401 1.14 15.01 23.17
N ALA A 402 0.25 14.80 24.14
CA ALA A 402 -0.62 15.86 24.67
C ALA A 402 0.14 17.08 25.20
N ALA A 403 1.36 16.87 25.72
CA ALA A 403 2.23 17.91 26.26
C ALA A 403 3.23 18.50 25.24
N LEU A 404 3.19 18.07 23.98
CA LEU A 404 4.12 18.50 22.93
C LEU A 404 3.40 19.33 21.86
N PRO A 405 4.07 20.26 21.15
CA PRO A 405 3.50 20.94 19.99
C PRO A 405 3.42 20.01 18.77
N VAL A 406 2.64 18.94 18.92
CA VAL A 406 2.37 17.93 17.90
C VAL A 406 0.88 17.95 17.58
N PHE A 407 0.58 18.06 16.29
CA PHE A 407 -0.74 17.86 15.72
C PHE A 407 -0.82 16.44 15.16
N LEU A 408 -1.47 15.53 15.89
CA LEU A 408 -1.74 14.18 15.37
C LEU A 408 -3.04 14.20 14.55
N ILE A 409 -2.99 13.68 13.32
CA ILE A 409 -4.17 13.55 12.47
C ILE A 409 -4.39 12.07 12.17
N LEU A 410 -5.52 11.52 12.60
CA LEU A 410 -5.93 10.15 12.34
C LEU A 410 -6.99 10.16 11.23
N SER A 411 -6.66 9.68 10.02
CA SER A 411 -7.62 9.56 8.92
C SER A 411 -8.13 8.12 8.83
N SER A 412 -9.45 7.94 8.80
CA SER A 412 -10.06 6.59 8.80
C SER A 412 -11.44 6.53 8.17
N ARG A 413 -11.88 5.30 7.89
CA ARG A 413 -13.28 4.94 7.66
C ARG A 413 -13.99 4.77 9.00
N VAL A 414 -15.32 4.76 9.02
CA VAL A 414 -16.10 4.52 10.25
C VAL A 414 -16.22 3.01 10.49
N GLU A 415 -15.08 2.35 10.66
CA GLU A 415 -14.99 0.89 10.82
C GLU A 415 -14.58 0.54 12.25
N ARG A 416 -15.57 0.48 13.15
CA ARG A 416 -15.34 0.32 14.59
C ARG A 416 -14.74 -1.03 15.00
N ALA A 417 -14.85 -2.03 14.12
CA ALA A 417 -14.28 -3.35 14.35
C ALA A 417 -12.78 -3.44 14.03
N SER A 418 -12.25 -2.50 13.22
CA SER A 418 -10.83 -2.48 12.87
C SER A 418 -9.95 -2.25 14.10
N ALA A 419 -8.77 -2.86 14.13
CA ALA A 419 -7.78 -2.62 15.19
C ALA A 419 -7.43 -1.13 15.27
N GLY A 420 -7.33 -0.47 14.12
CA GLY A 420 -7.11 0.96 13.96
C GLY A 420 -8.09 1.88 14.69
N TRP A 421 -9.36 1.47 14.84
CA TRP A 421 -10.35 2.25 15.56
C TRP A 421 -9.99 2.48 17.03
N ARG A 422 -9.14 1.62 17.59
CA ARG A 422 -8.59 1.81 18.94
C ARG A 422 -7.80 3.11 19.04
N LEU A 423 -7.08 3.55 18.01
CA LEU A 423 -6.36 4.84 18.00
C LEU A 423 -7.31 6.03 18.11
N ILE A 424 -8.43 6.00 17.38
CA ILE A 424 -9.44 7.06 17.47
C ILE A 424 -10.09 7.09 18.87
N SER A 425 -10.32 5.91 19.46
CA SER A 425 -10.91 5.79 20.79
C SER A 425 -9.91 6.22 21.88
N GLY A 426 -8.65 5.79 21.78
CA GLY A 426 -7.56 6.18 22.68
C GLY A 426 -7.28 7.68 22.63
N ALA A 427 -7.28 8.27 21.44
CA ALA A 427 -7.17 9.72 21.29
C ALA A 427 -8.32 10.46 21.99
N ARG A 428 -9.55 9.93 21.94
CA ARG A 428 -10.70 10.51 22.67
C ARG A 428 -10.50 10.43 24.19
N ASP A 429 -9.96 9.32 24.69
CA ASP A 429 -9.72 9.12 26.12
C ASP A 429 -8.57 10.00 26.63
N VAL A 430 -7.49 10.16 25.85
CA VAL A 430 -6.29 10.92 26.23
C VAL A 430 -6.50 12.43 26.06
N PHE A 431 -7.10 12.87 24.95
CA PHE A 431 -7.19 14.29 24.60
C PHE A 431 -8.53 14.92 25.02
N GLY A 432 -9.60 14.15 25.19
CA GLY A 432 -10.92 14.69 25.55
C GLY A 432 -11.34 15.84 24.61
N ASP A 433 -11.55 17.03 25.18
CA ASP A 433 -11.93 18.25 24.44
C ASP A 433 -10.84 18.74 23.47
N ALA A 434 -9.60 18.26 23.58
CA ALA A 434 -8.50 18.57 22.66
C ALA A 434 -8.52 17.72 21.37
N LEU A 435 -9.46 16.77 21.24
CA LEU A 435 -9.74 16.04 20.00
C LEU A 435 -10.79 16.78 19.16
N THR A 436 -10.49 17.02 17.88
CA THR A 436 -11.46 17.55 16.90
C THR A 436 -11.86 16.46 15.90
N GLU A 437 -13.13 16.08 15.89
CA GLU A 437 -13.65 15.11 14.92
C GLU A 437 -14.20 15.83 13.67
N ILE A 438 -13.65 15.47 12.50
CA ILE A 438 -14.04 15.99 11.19
C ILE A 438 -14.65 14.86 10.39
N ARG A 439 -15.95 14.94 10.17
CA ARG A 439 -16.67 13.99 9.32
C ARG A 439 -16.82 14.55 7.92
N LEU A 440 -16.39 13.77 6.94
CA LEU A 440 -16.62 14.06 5.53
C LEU A 440 -17.91 13.36 5.10
N GLU A 441 -18.86 14.19 4.68
CA GLU A 441 -20.08 13.73 4.02
C GLU A 441 -19.93 13.85 2.50
N PRO A 442 -20.76 13.15 1.70
CA PRO A 442 -20.85 13.38 0.26
C PRO A 442 -21.01 14.88 -0.06
N LEU A 443 -20.40 15.31 -1.16
CA LEU A 443 -20.54 16.70 -1.62
C LEU A 443 -22.01 17.01 -1.90
N SER A 444 -22.39 18.27 -1.72
CA SER A 444 -23.72 18.73 -2.14
C SER A 444 -23.91 18.52 -3.65
N LEU A 445 -25.15 18.48 -4.13
CA LEU A 445 -25.41 18.38 -5.57
C LEU A 445 -24.79 19.53 -6.36
N GLU A 446 -24.73 20.72 -5.77
CA GLU A 446 -24.11 21.91 -6.36
C GLU A 446 -22.58 21.73 -6.46
N ASP A 447 -21.93 21.39 -5.34
CA ASP A 447 -20.49 21.13 -5.29
C ASP A 447 -20.08 19.98 -6.23
N SER A 448 -20.92 18.93 -6.31
CA SER A 448 -20.69 17.79 -7.21
C SER A 448 -20.72 18.22 -8.68
N ARG A 449 -21.64 19.13 -9.05
CA ARG A 449 -21.69 19.68 -10.42
C ARG A 449 -20.46 20.53 -10.72
N ILE A 450 -20.06 21.39 -9.77
CA ILE A 450 -18.85 22.22 -9.90
C ILE A 450 -17.61 21.33 -10.05
N LEU A 451 -17.53 20.24 -9.29
CA LEU A 451 -16.43 19.28 -9.39
C LEU A 451 -16.40 18.65 -10.77
N VAL A 452 -17.52 18.12 -11.25
CA VAL A 452 -17.61 17.51 -12.59
C VAL A 452 -17.25 18.52 -13.68
N SER A 453 -17.71 19.77 -13.59
CA SER A 453 -17.36 20.81 -14.58
C SER A 453 -15.88 21.20 -14.59
N ASN A 454 -15.15 20.95 -13.50
CA ASN A 454 -13.71 21.18 -13.41
C ASN A 454 -12.88 19.94 -13.78
N LEU A 455 -13.53 18.79 -13.99
CA LEU A 455 -12.90 17.53 -14.39
C LEU A 455 -13.06 17.20 -15.88
N LEU A 456 -14.03 17.84 -16.55
CA LEU A 456 -14.30 17.80 -17.99
C LEU A 456 -13.63 18.98 -18.69
#